data_AF-A0A117QX35-F1
#
_entry.id   AF-A0A117QX35-F1
#
_cell.length_a   1.000
_cell.length_b   1.000
_cell.length_c   1.000
_cell.angle_alpha   90.00
_cell.angle_beta   90.00
_cell.angle_gamma   90.00
#
_symmetry.space_group_name_H-M   'P 1'
#
loop_
_entity.id
_entity.type
_entity.pdbx_description
1 polymer ?
#
loop_
_entity_poly.entity_id
_entity_poly.type
_entity_poly.pdbx_seq_one_letter_code
_entity_poly.pdbx_strand_id
1 'polypeptide(L)'
;MPRAAAKWAPEKGGPLLGAALSSCVTPSWAGLPPPSPARRLAWAEEAVEVYRSTADAEGLSRALALRAHALLLSGRYEEACTAAIAVPEASWALTAFAGDVRAQALAGVGRAEEAVSVAQACVEAYRRLSAPDRRDRVLGSLPGALRTYGMLLAAVGRSEESVAVYEECAALLAAMSLRELAHVELVRPQALAELVGVLRVLGRYGDALGVGPEAREALRGPLAWSVPEIVLPLRVRLLIDLARCHTATGDPAEARACAVAAVAEARKPHGAGELTSALDCLAELRDS
;
A
#
# COMPACT_ATOMS: atom_id res chain seq x y z
N MET A 1 -40.39 -19.91 -5.68
CA MET A 1 -39.37 -18.87 -5.42
C MET A 1 -38.82 -19.06 -4.00
N PRO A 2 -37.59 -19.55 -3.83
CA PRO A 2 -37.05 -19.83 -2.50
C PRO A 2 -36.73 -18.53 -1.74
N ARG A 3 -36.95 -18.54 -0.42
CA ARG A 3 -36.83 -17.43 0.55
C ARG A 3 -35.49 -16.66 0.55
N ALA A 4 -34.48 -17.07 -0.22
CA ALA A 4 -33.21 -16.36 -0.36
C ALA A 4 -33.29 -15.12 -1.28
N ALA A 5 -34.24 -15.08 -2.23
CA ALA A 5 -34.35 -13.98 -3.18
C ALA A 5 -35.03 -12.72 -2.60
N ALA A 6 -35.76 -12.85 -1.49
CA ALA A 6 -36.45 -11.72 -0.85
C ALA A 6 -35.50 -10.80 -0.05
N LYS A 7 -34.23 -11.20 0.18
CA LYS A 7 -33.20 -10.35 0.80
C LYS A 7 -32.54 -9.36 -0.15
N TRP A 8 -32.90 -9.40 -1.44
CA TRP A 8 -32.24 -8.64 -2.52
C TRP A 8 -33.20 -7.65 -3.20
N ALA A 9 -34.34 -7.34 -2.57
CA ALA A 9 -35.15 -6.21 -2.99
C ALA A 9 -34.36 -4.92 -2.69
N PRO A 10 -34.09 -4.05 -3.68
CA PRO A 10 -33.33 -2.84 -3.48
C PRO A 10 -34.19 -1.82 -2.71
N GLU A 11 -34.08 -1.83 -1.40
CA GLU A 11 -34.49 -0.70 -0.58
C GLU A 11 -33.37 0.35 -0.58
N LYS A 12 -33.73 1.63 -0.70
CA LYS A 12 -32.80 2.75 -0.58
C LYS A 12 -32.04 2.63 0.75
N GLY A 13 -30.72 2.46 0.69
CA GLY A 13 -29.84 2.39 1.86
C GLY A 13 -29.64 0.99 2.49
N GLY A 14 -30.07 -0.09 1.82
CA GLY A 14 -29.91 -1.47 2.33
C GLY A 14 -28.52 -2.13 2.11
N PRO A 15 -28.37 -3.43 2.45
CA PRO A 15 -27.12 -4.21 2.40
C PRO A 15 -26.43 -4.26 1.02
N LEU A 16 -27.13 -3.93 -0.06
CA LEU A 16 -26.56 -3.80 -1.40
C LEU A 16 -25.60 -2.61 -1.53
N LEU A 17 -25.84 -1.51 -0.80
CA LEU A 17 -24.94 -0.36 -0.80
C LEU A 17 -23.66 -0.65 0.01
N GLY A 18 -23.77 -1.38 1.12
CA GLY A 18 -22.61 -1.90 1.86
C GLY A 18 -21.75 -2.87 1.03
N ALA A 19 -22.39 -3.73 0.23
CA ALA A 19 -21.71 -4.57 -0.74
C ALA A 19 -21.07 -3.75 -1.90
N ALA A 20 -21.73 -2.68 -2.36
CA ALA A 20 -21.15 -1.75 -3.33
C ALA A 20 -19.94 -0.97 -2.77
N LEU A 21 -19.99 -0.58 -1.49
CA LEU A 21 -18.86 0.02 -0.78
C LEU A 21 -17.69 -0.96 -0.63
N SER A 22 -17.95 -2.26 -0.41
CA SER A 22 -16.90 -3.28 -0.44
C SER A 22 -16.20 -3.38 -1.82
N SER A 23 -16.91 -3.00 -2.89
CA SER A 23 -16.37 -2.93 -4.26
C SER A 23 -15.54 -1.66 -4.51
N CYS A 24 -15.54 -0.68 -3.60
CA CYS A 24 -14.74 0.56 -3.72
C CYS A 24 -13.26 0.37 -3.32
N VAL A 25 -12.95 -0.63 -2.49
CA VAL A 25 -11.56 -0.89 -2.04
C VAL A 25 -10.90 -2.00 -2.84
N THR A 26 -11.61 -3.10 -3.11
CA THR A 26 -11.16 -4.18 -4.00
C THR A 26 -12.27 -5.24 -4.16
N PRO A 27 -12.74 -5.57 -5.37
CA PRO A 27 -13.40 -6.84 -5.60
C PRO A 27 -12.30 -7.89 -5.86
N SER A 28 -11.69 -8.48 -4.83
CA SER A 28 -10.90 -9.70 -5.04
C SER A 28 -11.80 -10.93 -5.24
N TRP A 29 -13.01 -10.73 -5.78
CA TRP A 29 -13.83 -11.80 -6.28
C TRP A 29 -13.53 -11.97 -7.78
N ALA A 30 -12.95 -13.12 -8.12
CA ALA A 30 -12.77 -13.62 -9.49
C ALA A 30 -11.67 -12.98 -10.38
N GLY A 31 -10.58 -12.46 -9.80
CA GLY A 31 -9.39 -12.08 -10.58
C GLY A 31 -9.61 -10.94 -11.57
N LEU A 32 -10.66 -10.14 -11.36
CA LEU A 32 -10.93 -8.95 -12.15
C LEU A 32 -9.99 -7.82 -11.73
N PRO A 33 -9.54 -6.98 -12.68
CA PRO A 33 -8.74 -5.81 -12.35
C PRO A 33 -9.54 -4.88 -11.42
N PRO A 34 -8.88 -4.25 -10.44
CA PRO A 34 -9.56 -3.31 -9.57
C PRO A 34 -10.20 -2.16 -10.36
N PRO A 35 -11.33 -1.60 -9.89
CA PRO A 35 -11.92 -0.41 -10.51
C PRO A 35 -10.93 0.75 -10.48
N SER A 36 -10.96 1.60 -11.52
CA SER A 36 -10.12 2.78 -11.59
C SER A 36 -10.39 3.74 -10.43
N PRO A 37 -9.40 4.55 -9.99
CA PRO A 37 -9.60 5.54 -8.92
C PRO A 37 -10.80 6.45 -9.15
N ALA A 38 -11.01 6.91 -10.40
CA ALA A 38 -12.17 7.73 -10.77
C ALA A 38 -13.51 7.01 -10.54
N ARG A 39 -13.60 5.71 -10.85
CA ARG A 39 -14.81 4.93 -10.63
C ARG A 39 -15.07 4.70 -9.14
N ARG A 40 -14.01 4.40 -8.37
CA ARG A 40 -14.10 4.28 -6.91
C ARG A 40 -14.59 5.57 -6.26
N LEU A 41 -14.09 6.71 -6.75
CA LEU A 41 -14.49 8.02 -6.25
C LEU A 41 -15.97 8.29 -6.52
N ALA A 42 -16.43 8.06 -7.75
CA ALA A 42 -17.84 8.25 -8.11
C ALA A 42 -18.77 7.41 -7.22
N TRP A 43 -18.47 6.13 -7.02
CA TRP A 43 -19.26 5.27 -6.14
C TRP A 43 -19.21 5.69 -4.68
N ALA A 44 -18.05 6.13 -4.18
CA ALA A 44 -17.94 6.61 -2.82
C ALA A 44 -18.72 7.92 -2.62
N GLU A 45 -18.75 8.81 -3.60
CA GLU A 45 -19.54 10.05 -3.57
C GLU A 45 -21.04 9.75 -3.59
N GLU A 46 -21.50 8.84 -4.45
CA GLU A 46 -22.90 8.37 -4.44
C GLU A 46 -23.28 7.77 -3.08
N ALA A 47 -22.41 6.94 -2.50
CA ALA A 47 -22.67 6.35 -1.20
C ALA A 47 -22.74 7.40 -0.09
N VAL A 48 -21.87 8.42 -0.11
CA VAL A 48 -21.91 9.54 0.83
C VAL A 48 -23.25 10.27 0.74
N GLU A 49 -23.73 10.58 -0.47
CA GLU A 49 -25.04 11.23 -0.65
C GLU A 49 -26.19 10.38 -0.10
N VAL A 50 -26.16 9.07 -0.34
CA VAL A 50 -27.17 8.16 0.20
C VAL A 50 -27.12 8.16 1.73
N TYR A 51 -25.95 7.92 2.34
CA TYR A 51 -25.83 7.84 3.81
C TYR A 51 -26.09 9.17 4.53
N ARG A 52 -25.85 10.32 3.89
CA ARG A 52 -26.25 11.62 4.45
C ARG A 52 -27.76 11.76 4.64
N SER A 53 -28.54 11.05 3.84
CA SER A 53 -30.01 11.05 3.94
C SER A 53 -30.56 9.97 4.86
N THR A 54 -29.71 9.16 5.49
CA THR A 54 -30.10 8.14 6.46
C THR A 54 -29.64 8.51 7.88
N ALA A 55 -30.12 7.76 8.87
CA ALA A 55 -29.64 7.88 10.26
C ALA A 55 -28.41 7.01 10.56
N ASP A 56 -27.82 6.36 9.55
CA ASP A 56 -26.68 5.44 9.73
C ASP A 56 -25.34 6.20 9.73
N ALA A 57 -24.91 6.60 10.93
CA ALA A 57 -23.67 7.33 11.14
C ALA A 57 -22.42 6.50 10.78
N GLU A 58 -22.40 5.20 11.08
CA GLU A 58 -21.25 4.33 10.76
C GLU A 58 -21.14 4.10 9.26
N GLY A 59 -22.28 3.91 8.57
CA GLY A 59 -22.34 3.87 7.11
C GLY A 59 -21.83 5.15 6.45
N LEU A 60 -22.19 6.30 6.99
CA LEU A 60 -21.67 7.60 6.52
C LEU A 60 -20.16 7.72 6.75
N SER A 61 -19.65 7.39 7.93
CA SER A 61 -18.22 7.40 8.24
C SER A 61 -17.44 6.49 7.31
N ARG A 62 -17.96 5.28 7.02
CA ARG A 62 -17.37 4.36 6.04
C ARG A 62 -17.33 4.97 4.65
N ALA A 63 -18.45 5.54 4.16
CA ALA A 63 -18.50 6.14 2.83
C ALA A 63 -17.52 7.32 2.69
N LEU A 64 -17.40 8.16 3.71
CA LEU A 64 -16.44 9.28 3.74
C LEU A 64 -14.99 8.81 3.75
N ALA A 65 -14.66 7.79 4.55
CA ALA A 65 -13.31 7.24 4.59
C ALA A 65 -12.91 6.59 3.25
N LEU A 66 -13.84 5.89 2.60
CA LEU A 66 -13.64 5.33 1.26
C LEU A 66 -13.49 6.39 0.17
N ARG A 67 -14.24 7.49 0.28
CA ARG A 67 -14.09 8.66 -0.59
C ARG A 67 -12.70 9.29 -0.43
N ALA A 68 -12.24 9.47 0.81
CA ALA A 68 -10.90 9.99 1.10
C ALA A 68 -9.81 9.10 0.48
N HIS A 69 -9.97 7.77 0.59
CA HIS A 69 -9.06 6.82 -0.03
C HIS A 69 -9.07 6.91 -1.57
N ALA A 70 -10.23 7.05 -2.20
CA ALA A 70 -10.33 7.20 -3.66
C ALA A 70 -9.72 8.52 -4.16
N LEU A 71 -9.84 9.61 -3.39
CA LEU A 71 -9.15 10.89 -3.66
C LEU A 71 -7.63 10.72 -3.58
N LEU A 72 -7.13 10.02 -2.55
CA LEU A 72 -5.71 9.71 -2.40
C LEU A 72 -5.17 8.94 -3.62
N LEU A 73 -5.87 7.87 -4.04
CA LEU A 73 -5.48 7.08 -5.22
C LEU A 73 -5.51 7.88 -6.53
N SER A 74 -6.27 8.98 -6.56
CA SER A 74 -6.35 9.88 -7.72
C SER A 74 -5.32 11.02 -7.67
N GLY A 75 -4.44 11.04 -6.66
CA GLY A 75 -3.45 12.11 -6.47
C GLY A 75 -4.02 13.43 -5.94
N ARG A 76 -5.29 13.47 -5.52
CA ARG A 76 -5.96 14.66 -4.98
C ARG A 76 -5.71 14.78 -3.48
N TYR A 77 -4.45 14.98 -3.11
CA TYR A 77 -3.97 14.84 -1.73
C TYR A 77 -4.60 15.82 -0.72
N GLU A 78 -4.75 17.10 -1.08
CA GLU A 78 -5.38 18.09 -0.19
C GLU A 78 -6.85 17.74 0.12
N GLU A 79 -7.58 17.29 -0.89
CA GLU A 79 -8.97 16.87 -0.75
C GLU A 79 -9.09 15.56 0.03
N ALA A 80 -8.16 14.63 -0.18
CA ALA A 80 -8.09 13.38 0.59
C ALA A 80 -7.84 13.67 2.08
N CYS A 81 -6.92 14.57 2.41
CA CYS A 81 -6.68 15.04 3.78
C CYS A 81 -7.96 15.61 4.40
N THR A 82 -8.63 16.51 3.69
CA THR A 82 -9.86 17.17 4.16
C THR A 82 -10.97 16.14 4.37
N ALA A 83 -11.16 15.22 3.43
CA ALA A 83 -12.17 14.17 3.51
C ALA A 83 -11.89 13.19 4.66
N ALA A 84 -10.63 12.84 4.91
CA ALA A 84 -10.25 11.96 6.01
C ALA A 84 -10.48 12.61 7.38
N ILE A 85 -10.24 13.91 7.51
CA ILE A 85 -10.53 14.68 8.74
C ILE A 85 -12.05 14.79 8.98
N ALA A 86 -12.83 14.87 7.90
CA ALA A 86 -14.28 15.00 7.97
C ALA A 86 -15.02 13.69 8.34
N VAL A 87 -14.31 12.56 8.50
CA VAL A 87 -14.90 11.31 8.97
C VAL A 87 -15.37 11.51 10.42
N PRO A 88 -16.68 11.41 10.71
CA PRO A 88 -17.21 11.55 12.07
C PRO A 88 -16.67 10.48 13.02
N GLU A 89 -17.01 10.59 14.31
CA GLU A 89 -16.75 9.51 15.27
C GLU A 89 -17.26 8.17 14.72
N ALA A 90 -16.34 7.21 14.64
CA ALA A 90 -16.53 5.95 13.95
C ALA A 90 -15.88 4.83 14.75
N SER A 91 -16.10 3.58 14.34
CA SER A 91 -15.34 2.45 14.88
C SER A 91 -13.82 2.68 14.81
N TRP A 92 -13.08 2.04 15.72
CA TRP A 92 -11.62 2.09 15.76
C TRP A 92 -10.98 1.67 14.43
N ALA A 93 -11.60 0.72 13.71
CA ALA A 93 -11.14 0.28 12.39
C ALA A 93 -11.26 1.39 11.34
N LEU A 94 -12.41 2.09 11.30
CA LEU A 94 -12.61 3.23 10.40
C LEU A 94 -11.68 4.40 10.75
N THR A 95 -11.50 4.66 12.04
CA THR A 95 -10.59 5.71 12.51
C THR A 95 -9.15 5.42 12.09
N ALA A 96 -8.69 4.17 12.27
CA ALA A 96 -7.36 3.75 11.84
C ALA A 96 -7.20 3.85 10.31
N PHE A 97 -8.19 3.39 9.55
CA PHE A 97 -8.17 3.49 8.09
C PHE A 97 -8.13 4.94 7.58
N ALA A 98 -9.01 5.81 8.09
CA ALA A 98 -9.01 7.22 7.75
C ALA A 98 -7.70 7.91 8.16
N GLY A 99 -7.12 7.52 9.30
CA GLY A 99 -5.79 7.96 9.75
C GLY A 99 -4.68 7.58 8.78
N ASP A 100 -4.63 6.33 8.31
CA ASP A 100 -3.65 5.88 7.30
C ASP A 100 -3.78 6.69 5.99
N VAL A 101 -5.01 6.87 5.51
CA VAL A 101 -5.30 7.69 4.31
C VAL A 101 -4.80 9.13 4.50
N ARG A 102 -5.07 9.73 5.66
CA ARG A 102 -4.60 11.08 5.99
C ARG A 102 -3.08 11.16 6.03
N ALA A 103 -2.40 10.18 6.62
CA ALA A 103 -0.94 10.15 6.67
C ALA A 103 -0.33 10.13 5.26
N GLN A 104 -0.83 9.26 4.38
CA GLN A 104 -0.38 9.20 2.99
C GLN A 104 -0.66 10.50 2.24
N ALA A 105 -1.84 11.10 2.44
CA ALA A 105 -2.21 12.36 1.81
C ALA A 105 -1.37 13.55 2.32
N LEU A 106 -1.04 13.59 3.61
CA LEU A 106 -0.14 14.61 4.19
C LEU A 106 1.25 14.54 3.57
N ALA A 107 1.78 13.34 3.36
CA ALA A 107 3.04 13.17 2.65
C ALA A 107 2.96 13.62 1.19
N GLY A 108 1.84 13.34 0.51
CA GLY A 108 1.59 13.81 -0.86
C GLY A 108 1.57 15.34 -1.01
N VAL A 109 1.23 16.09 0.05
CA VAL A 109 1.30 17.56 0.07
C VAL A 109 2.59 18.10 0.72
N GLY A 110 3.58 17.24 0.98
CA GLY A 110 4.88 17.65 1.53
C GLY A 110 4.93 17.89 3.04
N ARG A 111 3.92 17.47 3.81
CA ARG A 111 3.86 17.59 5.29
C ARG A 111 4.32 16.29 5.96
N ALA A 112 5.53 15.87 5.68
CA ALA A 112 6.03 14.54 6.03
C ALA A 112 6.12 14.30 7.55
N GLU A 113 6.55 15.28 8.34
CA GLU A 113 6.68 15.15 9.80
C GLU A 113 5.31 14.97 10.47
N GLU A 114 4.29 15.69 10.02
CA GLU A 114 2.92 15.50 10.51
C GLU A 114 2.36 14.15 10.07
N ALA A 115 2.66 13.72 8.83
CA ALA A 115 2.28 12.40 8.35
C ALA A 115 2.83 11.29 9.24
N VAL A 116 4.10 11.40 9.70
CA VAL A 116 4.73 10.45 10.63
C VAL A 116 3.93 10.35 11.93
N SER A 117 3.54 11.48 12.54
CA SER A 117 2.72 11.47 13.76
C SER A 117 1.36 10.80 13.57
N VAL A 118 0.69 11.08 12.44
CA VAL A 118 -0.60 10.45 12.12
C VAL A 118 -0.45 8.94 11.86
N ALA A 119 0.59 8.53 11.14
CA ALA A 119 0.87 7.11 10.87
C ALA A 119 1.20 6.33 12.15
N GLN A 120 1.95 6.91 13.08
CA GLN A 120 2.22 6.30 14.38
C GLN A 120 0.90 6.05 15.16
N ALA A 121 0.03 7.07 15.25
CA ALA A 121 -1.26 6.94 15.91
C ALA A 121 -2.16 5.88 15.24
N CYS A 122 -2.08 5.78 13.92
CA CYS A 122 -2.77 4.75 13.13
C CYS A 122 -2.28 3.33 13.47
N VAL A 123 -0.97 3.11 13.53
CA VAL A 123 -0.38 1.82 13.95
C VAL A 123 -0.85 1.44 15.35
N GLU A 124 -0.85 2.39 16.30
CA GLU A 124 -1.37 2.15 17.65
C GLU A 124 -2.86 1.79 17.65
N ALA A 125 -3.68 2.45 16.82
CA ALA A 125 -5.09 2.14 16.68
C ALA A 125 -5.30 0.71 16.15
N TYR A 126 -4.59 0.31 15.09
CA TYR A 126 -4.66 -1.05 14.55
C TYR A 126 -4.22 -2.11 15.57
N ARG A 127 -3.21 -1.83 16.40
CA ARG A 127 -2.77 -2.74 17.48
C ARG A 127 -3.87 -2.96 18.53
N ARG A 128 -4.67 -1.93 18.83
CA ARG A 128 -5.77 -1.97 19.80
C ARG A 128 -7.04 -2.65 19.25
N LEU A 129 -7.12 -2.95 17.95
CA LEU A 129 -8.29 -3.62 17.37
C LEU A 129 -8.45 -5.05 17.91
N SER A 130 -9.68 -5.38 18.29
CA SER A 130 -10.07 -6.73 18.70
C SER A 130 -10.20 -7.65 17.49
N ALA A 131 -10.14 -8.97 17.69
CA ALA A 131 -10.26 -9.94 16.60
C ALA A 131 -11.55 -9.80 15.74
N PRO A 132 -12.72 -9.41 16.30
CA PRO A 132 -13.91 -9.11 15.49
C PRO A 132 -13.72 -7.90 14.56
N ASP A 133 -13.08 -6.83 15.03
CA ASP A 133 -12.89 -5.58 14.27
C ASP A 133 -11.90 -5.76 13.11
N ARG A 134 -10.95 -6.69 13.27
CA ARG A 134 -10.01 -7.10 12.21
C ARG A 134 -10.67 -7.86 11.06
N ARG A 135 -11.95 -8.21 11.16
CA ARG A 135 -12.67 -8.95 10.09
C ARG A 135 -13.07 -8.05 8.93
N ASP A 136 -13.15 -6.73 9.12
CA ASP A 136 -13.46 -5.80 8.04
C ASP A 136 -12.21 -5.51 7.21
N ARG A 137 -11.90 -6.45 6.31
CA ARG A 137 -10.69 -6.45 5.45
C ARG A 137 -10.66 -5.29 4.45
N VAL A 138 -11.78 -4.59 4.28
CA VAL A 138 -11.90 -3.40 3.44
C VAL A 138 -11.17 -2.22 4.09
N LEU A 139 -11.06 -2.20 5.42
CA LEU A 139 -10.57 -1.06 6.19
C LEU A 139 -9.07 -1.13 6.50
N GLY A 140 -8.25 -1.59 5.55
CA GLY A 140 -6.80 -1.69 5.73
C GLY A 140 -6.39 -2.76 6.74
N SER A 141 -5.12 -2.71 7.16
CA SER A 141 -4.54 -3.71 8.07
C SER A 141 -3.33 -3.15 8.81
N LEU A 142 -2.96 -3.79 9.92
CA LEU A 142 -1.75 -3.42 10.68
C LEU A 142 -0.47 -3.47 9.83
N PRO A 143 -0.20 -4.51 9.00
CA PRO A 143 0.95 -4.48 8.10
C PRO A 143 0.93 -3.29 7.12
N GLY A 144 -0.25 -2.95 6.59
CA GLY A 144 -0.42 -1.80 5.72
C GLY A 144 -0.02 -0.48 6.39
N ALA A 145 -0.50 -0.28 7.63
CA ALA A 145 -0.16 0.90 8.42
C ALA A 145 1.33 0.95 8.81
N LEU A 146 1.92 -0.19 9.18
CA LEU A 146 3.36 -0.28 9.45
C LEU A 146 4.19 0.05 8.22
N ARG A 147 3.81 -0.45 7.04
CA ARG A 147 4.48 -0.10 5.78
C ARG A 147 4.42 1.41 5.52
N THR A 148 3.23 2.03 5.65
CA THR A 148 3.07 3.48 5.53
C THR A 148 3.97 4.21 6.53
N TYR A 149 3.99 3.78 7.79
CA TYR A 149 4.80 4.40 8.83
C TYR A 149 6.31 4.29 8.55
N GLY A 150 6.79 3.11 8.16
CA GLY A 150 8.18 2.87 7.78
C GLY A 150 8.62 3.75 6.61
N MET A 151 7.77 3.89 5.59
CA MET A 151 8.02 4.73 4.41
C MET A 151 8.16 6.19 4.80
N LEU A 152 7.27 6.68 5.68
CA LEU A 152 7.29 8.07 6.14
C LEU A 152 8.52 8.36 7.01
N LEU A 153 8.92 7.42 7.87
CA LEU A 153 10.15 7.52 8.66
C LEU A 153 11.37 7.63 7.74
N ALA A 154 11.46 6.82 6.69
CA ALA A 154 12.53 6.91 5.71
C ALA A 154 12.53 8.27 5.00
N ALA A 155 11.35 8.78 4.62
CA ALA A 155 11.21 10.06 3.93
C ALA A 155 11.69 11.26 4.76
N VAL A 156 11.53 11.21 6.09
CA VAL A 156 12.05 12.25 7.01
C VAL A 156 13.47 11.96 7.53
N GLY A 157 14.18 11.00 6.95
CA GLY A 157 15.56 10.66 7.32
C GLY A 157 15.72 9.88 8.62
N ARG A 158 14.64 9.37 9.21
CA ARG A 158 14.66 8.49 10.41
C ARG A 158 14.85 7.03 9.99
N SER A 159 15.93 6.77 9.26
CA SER A 159 16.16 5.49 8.56
C SER A 159 16.30 4.28 9.48
N GLU A 160 16.94 4.39 10.65
CA GLU A 160 17.04 3.26 11.60
C GLU A 160 15.67 2.86 12.16
N GLU A 161 14.83 3.84 12.50
CA GLU A 161 13.46 3.57 12.96
C GLU A 161 12.60 2.98 11.84
N SER A 162 12.81 3.44 10.60
CA SER A 162 12.17 2.88 9.41
C SER A 162 12.51 1.39 9.25
N VAL A 163 13.79 1.00 9.39
CA VAL A 163 14.21 -0.41 9.33
C VAL A 163 13.47 -1.23 10.38
N ALA A 164 13.46 -0.78 11.65
CA ALA A 164 12.78 -1.51 12.73
C ALA A 164 11.28 -1.72 12.45
N VAL A 165 10.61 -0.70 11.89
CA VAL A 165 9.19 -0.79 11.52
C VAL A 165 8.95 -1.74 10.35
N TYR A 166 9.82 -1.74 9.34
CA TYR A 166 9.71 -2.67 8.21
C TYR A 166 10.02 -4.11 8.62
N GLU A 167 10.99 -4.34 9.51
CA GLU A 167 11.27 -5.66 10.08
C GLU A 167 10.08 -6.20 10.87
N GLU A 168 9.42 -5.35 11.67
CA GLU A 168 8.16 -5.72 12.35
C GLU A 168 7.07 -6.07 11.33
N CYS A 169 6.89 -5.26 10.28
CA CYS A 169 5.92 -5.52 9.22
C CYS A 169 6.18 -6.88 8.55
N ALA A 170 7.43 -7.16 8.19
CA ALA A 170 7.84 -8.41 7.56
C ALA A 170 7.60 -9.62 8.49
N ALA A 171 7.94 -9.49 9.78
CA ALA A 171 7.71 -10.54 10.78
C ALA A 171 6.21 -10.85 10.95
N LEU A 172 5.35 -9.82 11.00
CA LEU A 172 3.90 -10.02 11.05
C LEU A 172 3.37 -10.73 9.81
N LEU A 173 3.82 -10.33 8.63
CA LEU A 173 3.43 -10.95 7.37
C LEU A 173 3.90 -12.42 7.28
N ALA A 174 5.08 -12.74 7.78
CA ALA A 174 5.59 -14.11 7.83
C ALA A 174 4.76 -15.03 8.75
N ALA A 175 4.14 -14.47 9.79
CA ALA A 175 3.26 -15.21 10.70
C ALA A 175 1.81 -15.36 10.21
N MET A 176 1.43 -14.70 9.12
CA MET A 176 0.05 -14.74 8.60
C MET A 176 -0.27 -16.03 7.85
N SER A 177 -1.50 -16.49 7.97
CA SER A 177 -2.04 -17.58 7.15
C SER A 177 -2.21 -17.15 5.70
N LEU A 178 -2.24 -18.11 4.76
CA LEU A 178 -2.51 -17.84 3.33
C LEU A 178 -3.81 -17.04 3.12
N ARG A 179 -4.82 -17.27 3.96
CA ARG A 179 -6.10 -16.56 3.90
C ARG A 179 -5.96 -15.08 4.27
N GLU A 180 -5.08 -14.75 5.21
CA GLU A 180 -4.81 -13.37 5.63
C GLU A 180 -3.93 -12.65 4.61
N LEU A 181 -2.90 -13.34 4.11
CA LEU A 181 -2.00 -12.83 3.08
C LEU A 181 -2.74 -12.41 1.80
N ALA A 182 -3.82 -13.11 1.44
CA ALA A 182 -4.69 -12.77 0.31
C ALA A 182 -5.36 -11.38 0.40
N HIS A 183 -5.33 -10.70 1.57
CA HIS A 183 -5.87 -9.34 1.74
C HIS A 183 -4.79 -8.27 1.82
N VAL A 184 -3.52 -8.67 1.92
CA VAL A 184 -2.36 -7.78 2.05
C VAL A 184 -1.31 -8.08 0.99
N GLU A 185 -1.75 -8.56 -0.18
CA GLU A 185 -0.88 -9.14 -1.20
C GLU A 185 0.22 -8.20 -1.66
N LEU A 186 -0.05 -6.89 -1.77
CA LEU A 186 0.94 -5.89 -2.13
C LEU A 186 1.81 -5.40 -0.97
N VAL A 187 1.38 -5.58 0.27
CA VAL A 187 2.08 -5.03 1.44
C VAL A 187 3.43 -5.72 1.61
N ARG A 188 3.49 -7.05 1.49
CA ARG A 188 4.74 -7.81 1.62
C ARG A 188 5.80 -7.43 0.58
N PRO A 189 5.53 -7.49 -0.74
CA PRO A 189 6.54 -7.10 -1.71
C PRO A 189 6.98 -5.63 -1.58
N GLN A 190 6.07 -4.71 -1.20
CA GLN A 190 6.43 -3.32 -0.96
C GLN A 190 7.33 -3.17 0.27
N ALA A 191 6.94 -3.72 1.42
CA ALA A 191 7.70 -3.62 2.66
C ALA A 191 9.12 -4.20 2.52
N LEU A 192 9.27 -5.35 1.85
CA LEU A 192 10.58 -5.96 1.63
C LEU A 192 11.44 -5.14 0.67
N ALA A 193 10.88 -4.61 -0.43
CA ALA A 193 11.63 -3.78 -1.37
C ALA A 193 12.04 -2.44 -0.75
N GLU A 194 11.13 -1.81 0.01
CA GLU A 194 11.40 -0.56 0.73
C GLU A 194 12.45 -0.78 1.84
N LEU A 195 12.40 -1.90 2.56
CA LEU A 195 13.42 -2.29 3.55
C LEU A 195 14.81 -2.43 2.92
N VAL A 196 14.94 -3.10 1.77
CA VAL A 196 16.21 -3.19 1.02
C VAL A 196 16.74 -1.79 0.69
N GLY A 197 15.87 -0.89 0.22
CA GLY A 197 16.24 0.49 -0.10
C GLY A 197 16.76 1.25 1.12
N VAL A 198 16.08 1.16 2.27
CA VAL A 198 16.51 1.85 3.51
C VAL A 198 17.80 1.27 4.07
N LEU A 199 17.96 -0.06 4.08
CA LEU A 199 19.19 -0.73 4.51
C LEU A 199 20.38 -0.30 3.64
N ARG A 200 20.18 -0.17 2.31
CA ARG A 200 21.20 0.36 1.41
C ARG A 200 21.58 1.80 1.75
N VAL A 201 20.60 2.67 2.01
CA VAL A 201 20.85 4.08 2.38
C VAL A 201 21.67 4.18 3.67
N LEU A 202 21.46 3.28 4.63
CA LEU A 202 22.24 3.18 5.86
C LEU A 202 23.63 2.56 5.68
N GLY A 203 23.97 2.06 4.49
CA GLY A 203 25.22 1.33 4.24
C GLY A 203 25.24 -0.09 4.79
N ARG A 204 24.09 -0.61 5.25
CA ARG A 204 23.91 -1.99 5.73
C ARG A 204 23.73 -2.95 4.55
N TYR A 205 24.71 -2.96 3.64
CA TYR A 205 24.61 -3.68 2.36
C TYR A 205 24.46 -5.19 2.52
N GLY A 206 25.13 -5.81 3.50
CA GLY A 206 24.99 -7.23 3.79
C GLY A 206 23.56 -7.61 4.19
N ASP A 207 22.94 -6.80 5.06
CA ASP A 207 21.55 -7.00 5.48
C ASP A 207 20.57 -6.81 4.31
N ALA A 208 20.80 -5.78 3.49
CA ALA A 208 20.01 -5.52 2.28
C ALA A 208 20.07 -6.72 1.30
N LEU A 209 21.27 -7.27 1.08
CA LEU A 209 21.46 -8.47 0.27
C LEU A 209 20.83 -9.72 0.90
N GLY A 210 20.76 -9.80 2.23
CA GLY A 210 20.05 -10.86 2.95
C GLY A 210 18.54 -10.86 2.71
N VAL A 211 17.92 -9.68 2.64
CA VAL A 211 16.47 -9.52 2.35
C VAL A 211 16.15 -9.67 0.85
N GLY A 212 17.11 -9.32 -0.02
CA GLY A 212 16.97 -9.29 -1.47
C GLY A 212 16.28 -10.51 -2.11
N PRO A 213 16.69 -11.76 -1.81
CA PRO A 213 16.07 -12.96 -2.38
C PRO A 213 14.57 -13.06 -2.08
N GLU A 214 14.16 -12.79 -0.85
CA GLU A 214 12.74 -12.82 -0.45
C GLU A 214 11.95 -11.70 -1.14
N ALA A 215 12.51 -10.49 -1.22
CA ALA A 215 11.90 -9.37 -1.93
C ALA A 215 11.69 -9.67 -3.42
N ARG A 216 12.69 -10.29 -4.07
CA ARG A 216 12.60 -10.70 -5.49
C ARG A 216 11.51 -11.75 -5.70
N GLU A 217 11.39 -12.72 -4.79
CA GLU A 217 10.37 -13.76 -4.90
C GLU A 217 8.96 -13.20 -4.70
N ALA A 218 8.78 -12.32 -3.71
CA ALA A 218 7.51 -11.64 -3.46
C ALA A 218 7.03 -10.82 -4.68
N LEU A 219 7.95 -10.30 -5.49
CA LEU A 219 7.66 -9.52 -6.70
C LEU A 219 7.56 -10.33 -8.01
N ARG A 220 7.86 -11.64 -8.00
CA ARG A 220 7.75 -12.51 -9.20
C ARG A 220 6.36 -13.12 -9.39
N GLY A 221 5.57 -13.23 -8.32
CA GLY A 221 4.32 -13.98 -8.29
C GLY A 221 3.16 -13.42 -9.12
N PRO A 222 1.94 -13.98 -8.97
CA PRO A 222 0.74 -13.62 -9.74
C PRO A 222 0.43 -12.11 -9.80
N LEU A 223 0.82 -11.36 -8.77
CA LEU A 223 0.69 -9.90 -8.68
C LEU A 223 1.33 -9.16 -9.85
N ALA A 224 2.43 -9.69 -10.41
CA ALA A 224 3.09 -9.11 -11.58
C ALA A 224 2.18 -9.05 -12.82
N TRP A 225 1.16 -9.91 -12.88
CA TRP A 225 0.18 -9.94 -13.97
C TRP A 225 -1.08 -9.15 -13.62
N SER A 226 -1.48 -9.15 -12.35
CA SER A 226 -2.72 -8.50 -11.91
C SER A 226 -2.61 -6.98 -11.74
N VAL A 227 -1.43 -6.50 -11.32
CA VAL A 227 -1.16 -5.07 -11.05
C VAL A 227 0.27 -4.70 -11.49
N PRO A 228 0.60 -4.89 -12.79
CA PRO A 228 1.94 -4.64 -13.32
C PRO A 228 2.41 -3.19 -13.11
N GLU A 229 1.49 -2.23 -13.07
CA GLU A 229 1.74 -0.81 -12.83
C GLU A 229 2.32 -0.49 -11.45
N ILE A 230 2.08 -1.36 -10.45
CA ILE A 230 2.68 -1.22 -9.12
C ILE A 230 3.95 -2.07 -9.03
N VAL A 231 3.88 -3.31 -9.53
CA VAL A 231 4.92 -4.33 -9.30
C VAL A 231 6.16 -4.11 -10.18
N LEU A 232 6.02 -3.61 -11.41
CA LEU A 232 7.18 -3.39 -12.30
C LEU A 232 8.12 -2.29 -11.79
N PRO A 233 7.65 -1.08 -11.43
CA PRO A 233 8.53 -0.06 -10.86
C PRO A 233 9.24 -0.53 -9.58
N LEU A 234 8.54 -1.26 -8.71
CA LEU A 234 9.14 -1.85 -7.50
C LEU A 234 10.26 -2.84 -7.82
N ARG A 235 10.07 -3.70 -8.83
CA ARG A 235 11.12 -4.63 -9.29
C ARG A 235 12.35 -3.89 -9.80
N VAL A 236 12.15 -2.85 -10.61
CA VAL A 236 13.27 -2.06 -11.16
C VAL A 236 14.06 -1.41 -10.03
N ARG A 237 13.37 -0.74 -9.09
CA ARG A 237 14.04 -0.11 -7.93
C ARG A 237 14.78 -1.11 -7.06
N LEU A 238 14.15 -2.26 -6.74
CA LEU A 238 14.81 -3.33 -5.99
C LEU A 238 16.09 -3.80 -6.68
N LEU A 239 16.07 -4.00 -8.00
CA LEU A 239 17.25 -4.43 -8.76
C LEU A 239 18.35 -3.37 -8.77
N ILE A 240 18.00 -2.08 -8.87
CA ILE A 240 18.96 -0.97 -8.74
C ILE A 240 19.58 -0.95 -7.34
N ASP A 241 18.77 -1.09 -6.30
CA ASP A 241 19.25 -1.10 -4.91
C ASP A 241 20.18 -2.30 -4.66
N LEU A 242 19.83 -3.49 -5.14
CA LEU A 242 20.69 -4.68 -5.04
C LEU A 242 21.98 -4.52 -5.86
N ALA A 243 21.93 -3.94 -7.06
CA ALA A 243 23.13 -3.67 -7.86
C ALA A 243 24.12 -2.77 -7.11
N ARG A 244 23.62 -1.71 -6.49
CA ARG A 244 24.42 -0.80 -5.65
C ARG A 244 24.98 -1.49 -4.41
N CYS A 245 24.20 -2.38 -3.77
CA CYS A 245 24.70 -3.18 -2.65
C CYS A 245 25.83 -4.11 -3.07
N HIS A 246 25.66 -4.84 -4.18
CA HIS A 246 26.71 -5.73 -4.72
C HIS A 246 27.98 -4.96 -5.10
N THR A 247 27.85 -3.76 -5.64
CA THR A 247 28.99 -2.88 -5.93
C THR A 247 29.76 -2.54 -4.66
N ALA A 248 29.05 -2.13 -3.61
CA ALA A 248 29.66 -1.77 -2.34
C ALA A 248 30.29 -2.96 -1.61
N THR A 249 29.78 -4.18 -1.80
CA THR A 249 30.35 -5.41 -1.21
C THR A 249 31.42 -6.08 -2.08
N GLY A 250 31.75 -5.52 -3.25
CA GLY A 250 32.82 -6.03 -4.12
C GLY A 250 32.42 -7.22 -5.00
N ASP A 251 31.15 -7.33 -5.40
CA ASP A 251 30.65 -8.33 -6.36
C ASP A 251 30.20 -7.65 -7.68
N PRO A 252 31.14 -7.26 -8.55
CA PRO A 252 30.82 -6.53 -9.78
C PRO A 252 30.03 -7.36 -10.80
N ALA A 253 30.16 -8.70 -10.74
CA ALA A 253 29.42 -9.59 -11.64
C ALA A 253 27.93 -9.56 -11.33
N GLU A 254 27.56 -9.73 -10.05
CA GLU A 254 26.16 -9.65 -9.62
C GLU A 254 25.61 -8.22 -9.69
N ALA A 255 26.44 -7.20 -9.42
CA ALA A 255 26.05 -5.81 -9.59
C ALA A 255 25.60 -5.53 -11.04
N ARG A 256 26.42 -5.93 -12.01
CA ARG A 256 26.11 -5.78 -13.44
C ARG A 256 24.91 -6.62 -13.85
N ALA A 257 24.77 -7.84 -13.34
CA ALA A 257 23.61 -8.69 -13.62
C ALA A 257 22.30 -8.04 -13.14
N CYS A 258 22.30 -7.47 -11.94
CA CYS A 258 21.16 -6.75 -11.39
C CYS A 258 20.83 -5.49 -12.20
N ALA A 259 21.82 -4.68 -12.58
CA ALA A 259 21.61 -3.47 -13.38
C ALA A 259 21.07 -3.78 -14.79
N VAL A 260 21.59 -4.82 -15.45
CA VAL A 260 21.07 -5.29 -16.75
C VAL A 260 19.63 -5.78 -16.63
N ALA A 261 19.32 -6.54 -15.57
CA ALA A 261 17.97 -6.99 -15.29
C ALA A 261 17.02 -5.81 -15.02
N ALA A 262 17.48 -4.77 -14.31
CA ALA A 262 16.70 -3.56 -14.04
C ALA A 262 16.31 -2.85 -15.35
N VAL A 263 17.26 -2.68 -16.28
CA VAL A 263 17.00 -2.09 -17.61
C VAL A 263 16.02 -2.96 -18.41
N ALA A 264 16.15 -4.28 -18.36
CA ALA A 264 15.25 -5.19 -19.06
C ALA A 264 13.80 -5.11 -18.52
N GLU A 265 13.64 -5.03 -17.19
CA GLU A 265 12.33 -4.81 -16.55
C GLU A 265 11.77 -3.42 -16.86
N ALA A 266 12.61 -2.37 -16.83
CA ALA A 266 12.19 -0.99 -17.08
C ALA A 266 11.74 -0.74 -18.53
N ARG A 267 12.21 -1.53 -19.49
CA ARG A 267 11.75 -1.47 -20.90
C ARG A 267 10.34 -2.02 -21.11
N LYS A 268 9.75 -2.68 -20.12
CA LYS A 268 8.36 -3.15 -20.19
C LYS A 268 7.39 -1.96 -20.05
N PRO A 269 6.16 -2.03 -20.60
CA PRO A 269 5.24 -0.88 -20.65
C PRO A 269 5.02 -0.14 -19.33
N HIS A 270 4.96 -0.86 -18.21
CA HIS A 270 4.75 -0.25 -16.88
C HIS A 270 6.04 -0.02 -16.07
N GLY A 271 7.21 -0.34 -16.62
CA GLY A 271 8.50 -0.07 -16.01
C GLY A 271 9.15 1.23 -16.49
N ALA A 272 8.59 1.86 -17.53
CA ALA A 272 9.23 2.96 -18.26
C ALA A 272 9.58 4.18 -17.40
N GLY A 273 8.82 4.44 -16.33
CA GLY A 273 9.11 5.53 -15.38
C GLY A 273 10.45 5.39 -14.64
N GLU A 274 10.98 4.16 -14.54
CA GLU A 274 12.25 3.86 -13.85
C GLU A 274 13.41 3.60 -14.85
N LEU A 275 13.19 3.77 -16.16
CA LEU A 275 14.18 3.44 -17.19
C LEU A 275 15.43 4.30 -17.09
N THR A 276 15.29 5.61 -16.82
CA THR A 276 16.43 6.51 -16.64
C THR A 276 17.29 6.05 -15.46
N SER A 277 16.70 5.85 -14.29
CA SER A 277 17.41 5.35 -13.09
C SER A 277 18.12 4.02 -13.33
N ALA A 278 17.51 3.11 -14.10
CA ALA A 278 18.11 1.82 -14.43
C ALA A 278 19.30 1.96 -15.39
N LEU A 279 19.21 2.87 -16.37
CA LEU A 279 20.31 3.16 -17.29
C LEU A 279 21.47 3.86 -16.59
N ASP A 280 21.18 4.80 -15.70
CA ASP A 280 22.19 5.50 -14.89
C ASP A 280 22.95 4.50 -14.02
N CYS A 281 22.23 3.61 -13.31
CA CYS A 281 22.84 2.54 -12.53
C CYS A 281 23.75 1.63 -13.38
N LEU A 282 23.33 1.27 -14.60
CA LEU A 282 24.17 0.46 -15.49
C LEU A 282 25.39 1.22 -16.01
N ALA A 283 25.28 2.54 -16.19
CA ALA A 283 26.38 3.39 -16.62
C ALA A 283 27.44 3.57 -15.53
N GLU A 284 27.02 3.79 -14.27
CA GLU A 284 27.90 3.87 -13.09
C GLU A 284 28.86 2.67 -13.01
N LEU A 285 28.39 1.47 -13.39
CA LEU A 285 29.17 0.22 -13.37
C LEU A 285 30.14 0.03 -14.55
N ARG A 286 30.06 0.86 -15.59
CA ARG A 286 31.00 0.81 -16.72
C ARG A 286 32.24 1.66 -16.47
N ASP A 287 32.13 2.64 -15.58
CA ASP A 287 33.16 3.62 -15.28
C ASP A 287 33.97 3.25 -14.00
N SER A 288 33.51 2.24 -13.24
CA SER A 288 34.13 1.67 -12.03
C SER A 288 34.94 0.40 -12.31
#